data_AF-A0A845MF52-F1
#
_entry.id   AF-A0A845MF52-F1
#
_cell.length_a   1.000
_cell.length_b   1.000
_cell.length_c   1.000
_cell.angle_alpha   90.00
_cell.angle_beta   90.00
_cell.angle_gamma   90.00
#
_symmetry.space_group_name_H-M   'P 1'
#
loop_
_entity.id
_entity.type
_entity.pdbx_description
1 polymer ?
#
loop_
_entity_poly.entity_id
_entity_poly.type
_entity_poly.pdbx_seq_one_letter_code
_entity_poly.pdbx_strand_id
1 'polypeptide(L)'
;MHWAVERLLVGRPDRQTIAKYARGADRYLGAALLLSAALLGLAITQPLITTDGFLDLNGGYSLLTVMAEFFKAGRGGLAVLIALITIFLPILLLSTAFEIWYKYELKDDKFLRKARLLHQLGRLWLFILALVLIAIFMATRAEVAVTLHVGVYYLVVSLALQKLVAARLQPMINAVQFVESEK
;
A
#
# COMPACT_ATOMS: atom_id res chain seq x y z
N MET A 1 -18.84 13.42 -18.24
CA MET A 1 -17.76 13.28 -17.22
C MET A 1 -16.60 14.15 -17.64
N HIS A 2 -15.94 14.84 -16.71
CA HIS A 2 -14.81 15.72 -17.03
C HIS A 2 -13.61 14.88 -17.52
N TRP A 3 -12.90 15.32 -18.56
CA TRP A 3 -11.81 14.59 -19.21
C TRP A 3 -10.71 14.11 -18.24
N ALA A 4 -10.47 14.89 -17.17
CA ALA A 4 -9.51 14.53 -16.12
C ALA A 4 -9.94 13.31 -15.31
N VAL A 5 -11.24 13.16 -15.02
CA VAL A 5 -11.80 12.01 -14.29
C VAL A 5 -11.71 10.76 -15.16
N GLU A 6 -11.98 10.89 -16.46
CA GLU A 6 -11.85 9.77 -17.39
C GLU A 6 -10.41 9.29 -17.52
N ARG A 7 -9.44 10.21 -17.61
CA ARG A 7 -8.01 9.87 -17.62
C ARG A 7 -7.56 9.21 -16.33
N LEU A 8 -8.14 9.62 -15.20
CA LEU A 8 -7.91 9.01 -13.89
C LEU A 8 -8.55 7.64 -13.77
N LEU A 9 -9.69 7.37 -14.39
CA LEU A 9 -10.34 6.06 -14.32
C LEU A 9 -9.78 5.05 -15.33
N VAL A 10 -9.55 5.50 -16.57
CA VAL A 10 -9.28 4.66 -17.75
C VAL A 10 -7.80 4.67 -18.15
N GLY A 11 -7.02 5.65 -17.68
CA GLY A 11 -5.62 5.80 -18.08
C GLY A 11 -5.45 6.48 -19.43
N ARG A 12 -4.39 6.12 -20.17
CA ARG A 12 -4.13 6.71 -21.48
C ARG A 12 -4.94 5.97 -22.57
N PRO A 13 -5.73 6.66 -23.41
CA PRO A 13 -6.65 6.02 -24.36
C PRO A 13 -5.95 5.25 -25.48
N ASP A 14 -4.71 5.61 -25.80
CA ASP A 14 -3.83 5.03 -26.81
C ASP A 14 -3.30 3.64 -26.42
N ARG A 15 -3.33 3.27 -25.14
CA ARG A 15 -2.75 2.00 -24.65
C ARG A 15 -3.82 0.95 -24.34
N GLN A 16 -3.51 -0.31 -24.66
CA GLN A 16 -4.35 -1.45 -24.28
C GLN A 16 -3.95 -1.94 -22.87
N THR A 17 -4.37 -1.22 -21.82
CA THR A 17 -4.12 -1.59 -20.41
C THR A 17 -5.36 -2.17 -19.74
N ILE A 18 -5.21 -2.78 -18.55
CA ILE A 18 -6.35 -3.31 -17.78
C ILE A 18 -7.40 -2.23 -17.51
N ALA A 19 -6.97 -1.00 -17.18
CA ALA A 19 -7.88 0.11 -16.88
C ALA A 19 -8.88 0.41 -18.00
N LYS A 20 -8.47 0.19 -19.26
CA LYS A 20 -9.33 0.39 -20.45
C LYS A 20 -10.45 -0.64 -20.55
N TYR A 21 -10.19 -1.87 -20.10
CA TYR A 21 -11.14 -2.98 -20.18
C TYR A 21 -11.93 -3.20 -18.89
N ALA A 22 -11.64 -2.43 -17.84
CA ALA A 22 -12.37 -2.49 -16.58
C ALA A 22 -13.85 -2.11 -16.76
N ARG A 23 -14.75 -2.90 -16.17
CA ARG A 23 -16.21 -2.69 -16.24
C ARG A 23 -16.82 -2.59 -14.83
N GLY A 24 -17.98 -1.95 -14.73
CA GLY A 24 -18.71 -1.82 -13.46
C GLY A 24 -17.89 -1.14 -12.37
N ALA A 25 -17.86 -1.75 -11.18
CA ALA A 25 -17.15 -1.23 -10.01
C ALA A 25 -15.63 -1.21 -10.16
N ASP A 26 -15.05 -2.07 -11.02
CA ASP A 26 -13.59 -2.17 -11.17
C ASP A 26 -12.99 -0.90 -11.79
N ARG A 27 -13.79 -0.07 -12.48
CA ARG A 27 -13.34 1.22 -13.02
C ARG A 27 -12.83 2.16 -11.92
N TYR A 28 -13.29 2.00 -10.68
CA TYR A 28 -12.88 2.83 -9.54
C TYR A 28 -11.59 2.35 -8.87
N LEU A 29 -10.98 1.25 -9.31
CA LEU A 29 -9.71 0.77 -8.74
C LEU A 29 -8.58 1.79 -8.91
N GLY A 30 -8.60 2.55 -10.00
CA GLY A 30 -7.68 3.67 -10.20
C GLY A 30 -7.81 4.76 -9.13
N ALA A 31 -9.04 5.15 -8.80
CA ALA A 31 -9.30 6.10 -7.72
C ALA A 31 -8.92 5.53 -6.35
N ALA A 32 -9.18 4.25 -6.11
CA ALA A 32 -8.78 3.56 -4.88
C ALA A 32 -7.25 3.51 -4.71
N LEU A 33 -6.48 3.33 -5.79
CA LEU A 33 -5.02 3.41 -5.76
C LEU A 33 -4.53 4.80 -5.36
N LEU A 34 -5.11 5.85 -5.94
CA LEU A 34 -4.73 7.23 -5.62
C LEU A 34 -5.10 7.62 -4.19
N LEU A 35 -6.30 7.24 -3.74
CA LEU A 35 -6.72 7.44 -2.36
C LEU A 35 -5.80 6.68 -1.39
N SER A 36 -5.47 5.43 -1.70
CA SER A 36 -4.54 4.63 -0.91
C SER A 36 -3.15 5.29 -0.83
N ALA A 37 -2.65 5.85 -1.94
CA ALA A 37 -1.37 6.55 -1.98
C ALA A 37 -1.37 7.81 -1.12
N ALA A 38 -2.43 8.61 -1.21
CA ALA A 38 -2.61 9.81 -0.40
C ALA A 38 -2.66 9.47 1.10
N LEU A 39 -3.44 8.45 1.47
CA LEU A 39 -3.54 7.98 2.85
C LEU A 39 -2.22 7.41 3.37
N LEU A 40 -1.46 6.71 2.54
CA LEU A 40 -0.13 6.23 2.92
C LEU A 40 0.83 7.40 3.19
N GLY A 41 0.84 8.41 2.32
CA GLY A 41 1.64 9.61 2.51
C GLY A 41 1.28 10.35 3.80
N LEU A 42 -0.01 10.49 4.10
CA LEU A 42 -0.49 11.07 5.35
C LEU A 42 -0.07 10.22 6.55
N ALA A 43 -0.21 8.90 6.50
CA ALA A 43 0.19 7.99 7.57
C ALA A 43 1.71 8.05 7.88
N ILE A 44 2.54 8.23 6.85
CA ILE A 44 4.00 8.32 7.01
C ILE A 44 4.41 9.63 7.69
N THR A 45 3.70 10.71 7.39
CA THR A 45 4.08 12.07 7.80
C THR A 45 3.40 12.55 9.08
N GLN A 46 2.17 12.12 9.33
CA GLN A 46 1.40 12.52 10.49
C GLN A 46 1.81 11.73 11.75
N PRO A 47 1.66 12.31 12.94
CA PRO A 47 1.80 11.57 14.19
C PRO A 47 0.89 10.35 14.20
N LEU A 48 1.44 9.20 14.58
CA LEU A 48 0.73 7.94 14.79
C LEU A 48 0.46 7.71 16.27
N ILE A 49 1.45 8.01 17.11
CA ILE A 49 1.44 7.68 18.52
C ILE A 49 2.05 8.83 19.32
N THR A 50 1.44 9.16 20.45
CA THR A 50 2.09 9.93 21.51
C THR A 50 2.24 9.03 22.72
N THR A 51 3.41 9.03 23.33
CA THR A 51 3.69 8.17 24.48
C THR A 51 4.68 8.79 25.45
N ASP A 52 4.58 8.42 26.73
CA ASP A 52 5.52 8.79 27.80
C ASP A 52 6.35 7.57 28.25
N GLY A 53 6.89 6.78 27.31
CA GLY A 53 7.80 5.67 27.60
C GLY A 53 7.58 4.38 26.80
N PHE A 54 6.61 4.32 25.88
CA PHE A 54 6.41 3.13 25.04
C PHE A 54 7.61 2.94 24.09
N LEU A 55 8.24 1.77 24.16
CA LEU A 55 9.47 1.45 23.41
C LEU A 55 10.64 2.41 23.68
N ASP A 56 10.70 2.98 24.89
CA ASP A 56 11.65 4.01 25.33
C ASP A 56 11.53 5.33 24.55
N LEU A 57 10.36 5.59 23.97
CA LEU A 57 10.04 6.84 23.27
C LEU A 57 9.23 7.77 24.16
N ASN A 58 9.52 9.08 24.09
CA ASN A 58 8.79 10.12 24.82
C ASN A 58 8.35 11.24 23.87
N GLY A 59 7.06 11.54 23.81
CA GLY A 59 6.48 12.53 22.90
C GLY A 59 5.69 11.92 21.74
N GLY A 60 5.41 12.74 20.71
CA GLY A 60 4.61 12.38 19.54
C GLY A 60 5.47 11.96 18.35
N TYR A 61 5.14 10.82 17.74
CA TYR A 61 5.92 10.23 16.66
C TYR A 61 5.06 9.78 15.46
N SER A 62 5.53 10.16 14.27
CA SER A 62 5.20 9.60 12.96
C SER A 62 6.10 8.41 12.61
N LEU A 63 5.82 7.67 11.52
CA LEU A 63 6.70 6.56 11.09
C LEU A 63 8.15 7.02 10.87
N LEU A 64 8.34 8.19 10.25
CA LEU A 64 9.69 8.71 9.96
C LEU A 64 10.45 9.08 11.24
N THR A 65 9.77 9.71 12.18
CA THR A 65 10.39 10.15 13.44
C THR A 65 10.66 8.97 14.38
N VAL A 66 9.75 7.98 14.47
CA VAL A 66 10.02 6.72 15.19
C VAL A 66 11.29 6.05 14.66
N MET A 67 11.45 5.96 13.34
CA MET A 67 12.64 5.35 12.75
C MET A 67 13.91 6.11 13.12
N ALA A 68 13.88 7.45 13.04
CA ALA A 68 15.02 8.28 13.41
C ALA A 68 15.43 8.08 14.87
N GLU A 69 14.47 7.99 15.79
CA GLU A 69 14.76 7.71 17.19
C GLU A 69 15.31 6.30 17.40
N PHE A 70 14.80 5.28 16.71
CA PHE A 70 15.39 3.93 16.80
C PHE A 70 16.81 3.86 16.26
N PHE A 71 17.17 4.63 15.23
CA PHE A 71 18.56 4.74 14.80
C PHE A 71 19.44 5.39 15.87
N LYS A 72 18.98 6.49 16.49
CA LYS A 72 19.71 7.17 17.58
C LYS A 72 19.89 6.28 18.82
N ALA A 73 18.88 5.47 19.14
CA ALA A 73 18.89 4.54 20.26
C ALA A 73 19.73 3.27 20.02
N GLY A 74 20.48 3.19 18.91
CA GLY A 74 21.27 2.00 18.54
C GLY A 74 20.43 0.80 18.07
N ARG A 75 19.12 0.96 17.92
CA ARG A 75 18.15 -0.06 17.47
C ARG A 75 17.90 0.02 15.96
N GLY A 76 18.94 0.31 15.18
CA GLY A 76 18.84 0.52 13.73
C GLY A 76 18.24 -0.68 12.97
N GLY A 77 18.50 -1.91 13.44
CA GLY A 77 17.91 -3.12 12.84
C GLY A 77 16.37 -3.12 12.89
N LEU A 78 15.78 -2.71 14.03
CA LEU A 78 14.33 -2.57 14.17
C LEU A 78 13.79 -1.43 13.30
N ALA A 79 14.50 -0.30 13.24
CA ALA A 79 14.13 0.81 12.38
C ALA A 79 14.04 0.37 10.90
N VAL A 80 15.05 -0.36 10.41
CA VAL A 80 15.07 -0.89 9.04
C VAL A 80 13.94 -1.90 8.81
N LEU A 81 13.72 -2.83 9.74
CA LEU A 81 12.65 -3.81 9.62
C LEU A 81 11.26 -3.14 9.53
N ILE A 82 10.99 -2.19 10.41
CA ILE A 82 9.73 -1.42 10.41
C ILE A 82 9.60 -0.67 9.08
N ALA A 83 10.64 0.05 8.65
CA ALA A 83 10.63 0.77 7.38
C ALA A 83 10.30 -0.13 6.19
N LEU A 84 10.95 -1.29 6.12
CA LEU A 84 10.77 -2.24 5.03
C LEU A 84 9.32 -2.72 4.96
N ILE A 85 8.73 -3.04 6.11
CA ILE A 85 7.38 -3.63 6.17
C ILE A 85 6.28 -2.56 6.08
N THR A 86 6.42 -1.40 6.72
CA THR A 86 5.34 -0.40 6.84
C THR A 86 5.43 0.73 5.82
N ILE A 87 6.59 0.93 5.18
CA ILE A 87 6.81 1.98 4.18
C ILE A 87 7.15 1.36 2.83
N PHE A 88 8.30 0.69 2.71
CA PHE A 88 8.80 0.24 1.40
C PHE A 88 7.87 -0.78 0.75
N LEU A 89 7.43 -1.80 1.49
CA LEU A 89 6.60 -2.87 0.94
C LEU A 89 5.21 -2.36 0.48
N PRO A 90 4.49 -1.52 1.24
CA PRO A 90 3.28 -0.85 0.77
C PRO A 90 3.50 0.02 -0.47
N ILE A 91 4.59 0.80 -0.50
CA ILE A 91 4.95 1.62 -1.68
C ILE A 91 5.20 0.74 -2.90
N LEU A 92 5.93 -0.38 -2.75
CA LEU A 92 6.19 -1.31 -3.85
C LEU A 92 4.92 -1.99 -4.35
N LEU A 93 4.03 -2.40 -3.45
CA LEU A 93 2.74 -3.01 -3.81
C LEU A 93 1.89 -1.99 -4.58
N LEU A 94 1.78 -0.76 -4.05
CA LEU A 94 1.01 0.32 -4.67
C LEU A 94 1.59 0.73 -6.02
N SER A 95 2.91 0.89 -6.12
CA SER A 95 3.60 1.21 -7.37
C SER A 95 3.40 0.11 -8.41
N THR A 96 3.52 -1.15 -8.02
CA THR A 96 3.35 -2.28 -8.95
C THR A 96 1.91 -2.36 -9.45
N ALA A 97 0.92 -2.18 -8.56
CA ALA A 97 -0.48 -2.13 -8.93
C ALA A 97 -0.79 -0.95 -9.87
N PHE A 98 -0.21 0.23 -9.62
CA PHE A 98 -0.35 1.40 -10.48
C PHE A 98 0.25 1.16 -11.88
N GLU A 99 1.42 0.53 -11.95
CA GLU A 99 2.05 0.21 -13.22
C GLU A 99 1.21 -0.80 -14.04
N ILE A 100 0.66 -1.83 -13.39
CA ILE A 100 -0.22 -2.81 -14.05
C ILE A 100 -1.52 -2.15 -14.52
N TRP A 101 -2.08 -1.26 -13.73
CA TRP A 101 -3.35 -0.61 -14.05
C TRP A 101 -3.21 0.39 -15.22
N TYR A 102 -2.22 1.28 -15.17
CA TYR A 102 -2.12 2.42 -16.11
C TYR A 102 -0.99 2.35 -17.14
N LYS A 103 0.09 1.60 -16.89
CA LYS A 103 1.35 1.77 -17.62
C LYS A 103 1.60 0.70 -18.67
N TYR A 104 1.51 -0.58 -18.28
CA TYR A 104 1.88 -1.70 -19.15
C TYR A 104 0.69 -2.20 -19.97
N GLU A 105 0.96 -2.46 -21.25
CA GLU A 105 -0.03 -3.05 -22.15
C GLU A 105 -0.16 -4.55 -21.90
N LEU A 106 -1.34 -5.10 -22.19
CA LEU A 106 -1.66 -6.50 -21.88
C LEU A 106 -0.71 -7.51 -22.52
N LYS A 107 -0.12 -7.17 -23.68
CA LYS A 107 0.81 -8.02 -24.45
C LYS A 107 2.30 -7.77 -24.15
N ASP A 108 2.63 -6.87 -23.22
CA ASP A 108 4.02 -6.57 -22.88
C ASP A 108 4.56 -7.62 -21.90
N ASP A 109 5.74 -8.19 -22.16
CA ASP A 109 6.43 -9.09 -21.22
C ASP A 109 6.57 -8.49 -19.81
N LYS A 110 6.70 -7.16 -19.73
CA LYS A 110 6.76 -6.43 -18.45
C LYS A 110 5.46 -6.54 -17.67
N PHE A 111 4.31 -6.62 -18.34
CA PHE A 111 3.01 -6.83 -17.70
C PHE A 111 3.01 -8.15 -16.93
N LEU A 112 3.40 -9.25 -17.57
CA LEU A 112 3.45 -10.57 -16.95
C LEU A 112 4.44 -10.62 -15.78
N ARG A 113 5.63 -10.00 -15.92
CA ARG A 113 6.62 -9.92 -14.84
C ARG A 113 6.07 -9.16 -13.64
N LYS A 114 5.41 -8.03 -13.88
CA LYS A 114 4.84 -7.19 -12.81
C LYS A 114 3.62 -7.83 -12.18
N ALA A 115 2.78 -8.51 -12.95
CA ALA A 115 1.69 -9.32 -12.44
C ALA A 115 2.16 -10.40 -11.46
N ARG A 116 3.23 -11.13 -11.80
CA ARG A 116 3.86 -12.09 -10.87
C ARG A 116 4.40 -11.41 -9.62
N LEU A 117 5.06 -10.25 -9.77
CA LEU A 117 5.54 -9.47 -8.63
C LEU A 117 4.39 -9.02 -7.72
N LEU A 118 3.29 -8.50 -8.28
CA LEU A 118 2.12 -8.09 -7.51
C LEU A 118 1.54 -9.26 -6.73
N HIS A 119 1.47 -10.45 -7.34
CA HIS A 119 1.00 -11.65 -6.66
C HIS A 119 1.90 -12.02 -5.46
N GLN A 120 3.21 -12.01 -5.64
CA GLN A 120 4.18 -12.29 -4.58
C GLN A 120 4.11 -11.26 -3.44
N LEU A 121 4.09 -9.97 -3.78
CA LEU A 121 3.94 -8.87 -2.81
C LEU A 121 2.59 -8.95 -2.08
N GLY A 122 1.52 -9.32 -2.78
CA GLY A 122 0.19 -9.51 -2.23
C GLY A 122 0.10 -10.64 -1.19
N ARG A 123 1.00 -11.64 -1.25
CA ARG A 123 1.14 -12.67 -0.23
C ARG A 123 1.81 -12.14 1.04
N LEU A 124 2.75 -11.21 0.88
CA LEU A 124 3.46 -10.59 2.00
C LEU A 124 2.61 -9.58 2.78
N TRP A 125 1.50 -9.13 2.20
CA TRP A 125 0.58 -8.17 2.83
C TRP A 125 0.11 -8.59 4.22
N LEU A 126 -0.07 -9.89 4.48
CA LEU A 126 -0.46 -10.39 5.80
C LEU A 126 0.56 -10.06 6.89
N PHE A 127 1.86 -10.05 6.56
CA PHE A 127 2.92 -9.65 7.51
C PHE A 127 2.84 -8.17 7.84
N ILE A 128 2.48 -7.33 6.86
CA ILE A 128 2.28 -5.89 7.08
C ILE A 128 1.11 -5.68 8.03
N LEU A 129 -0.04 -6.30 7.75
CA LEU A 129 -1.22 -6.19 8.59
C LEU A 129 -0.94 -6.72 10.00
N ALA A 130 -0.33 -7.91 10.12
CA ALA A 130 0.00 -8.50 11.40
C ALA A 130 0.92 -7.59 12.22
N LEU A 131 1.99 -7.04 11.62
CA LEU A 131 2.89 -6.12 12.30
C LEU A 131 2.16 -4.87 12.80
N VAL A 132 1.33 -4.26 11.96
CA VAL A 132 0.56 -3.05 12.35
C VAL A 132 -0.43 -3.37 13.47
N LEU A 133 -1.18 -4.47 13.38
CA LEU A 133 -2.14 -4.85 14.40
C LEU A 133 -1.48 -5.24 15.72
N ILE A 134 -0.34 -5.96 15.66
CA ILE A 134 0.44 -6.29 16.85
C ILE A 134 1.00 -5.01 17.49
N ALA A 135 1.52 -4.07 16.71
CA ALA A 135 2.02 -2.81 17.23
C ALA A 135 0.91 -2.00 17.91
N ILE A 136 -0.28 -1.92 17.31
CA ILE A 136 -1.46 -1.28 17.91
C ILE A 136 -1.87 -2.01 19.19
N PHE A 137 -1.92 -3.34 19.17
CA PHE A 137 -2.29 -4.14 20.33
C PHE A 137 -1.31 -3.97 21.50
N MET A 138 0.00 -3.95 21.21
CA MET A 138 1.03 -3.69 22.21
C MET A 138 0.93 -2.27 22.76
N ALA A 139 0.67 -1.29 21.90
CA ALA A 139 0.49 0.11 22.30
C ALA A 139 -0.72 0.29 23.23
N THR A 140 -1.84 -0.40 22.99
CA THR A 140 -3.04 -0.32 23.84
C THR A 140 -2.94 -1.13 25.14
N ARG A 141 -2.01 -2.09 25.20
CA ARG A 141 -1.74 -2.92 26.39
C ARG A 141 -0.57 -2.41 27.24
N ALA A 142 0.14 -1.38 26.77
CA ALA A 142 1.22 -0.79 27.51
C ALA A 142 0.70 -0.20 28.83
N GLU A 143 1.45 -0.40 29.92
CA GLU A 143 1.14 0.19 31.24
C GLU A 143 1.37 1.71 31.26
N VAL A 144 1.99 2.24 30.21
CA VAL A 144 2.36 3.64 30.02
C VAL A 144 1.25 4.39 29.26
N ALA A 145 1.12 5.69 29.50
CA ALA A 145 0.21 6.54 28.73
C ALA A 145 0.58 6.51 27.23
N VAL A 146 -0.33 5.96 26.43
CA VAL A 146 -0.20 5.89 24.96
C VAL A 146 -1.48 6.43 24.34
N THR A 147 -1.33 7.44 23.49
CA THR A 147 -2.42 8.02 22.69
C THR A 147 -2.20 7.68 21.22
N LEU A 148 -3.14 6.97 20.62
CA LEU A 148 -3.15 6.71 19.18
C LEU A 148 -3.82 7.85 18.43
N HIS A 149 -3.16 8.33 17.39
CA HIS A 149 -3.64 9.43 16.55
C HIS A 149 -4.32 8.93 15.28
N VAL A 150 -5.00 9.86 14.60
CA VAL A 150 -5.70 9.58 13.35
C VAL A 150 -4.82 8.97 12.26
N GLY A 151 -3.52 9.27 12.26
CA GLY A 151 -2.56 8.72 11.29
C GLY A 151 -2.54 7.19 11.25
N VAL A 152 -2.82 6.52 12.37
CA VAL A 152 -2.89 5.05 12.43
C VAL A 152 -4.03 4.53 11.56
N TYR A 153 -5.18 5.21 11.57
CA TYR A 153 -6.31 4.83 10.72
C TYR A 153 -6.01 5.08 9.24
N TYR A 154 -5.27 6.15 8.90
CA TYR A 154 -4.81 6.37 7.53
C TYR A 154 -3.95 5.22 7.03
N LEU A 155 -3.05 4.69 7.88
CA LEU A 155 -2.24 3.54 7.54
C LEU A 155 -3.10 2.31 7.28
N VAL A 156 -3.99 1.96 8.21
CA VAL A 156 -4.84 0.78 8.11
C VAL A 156 -5.76 0.84 6.89
N VAL A 157 -6.41 1.98 6.65
CA VAL A 157 -7.29 2.15 5.49
C VAL A 157 -6.50 2.12 4.19
N SER A 158 -5.31 2.74 4.14
CA SER A 158 -4.43 2.65 2.97
C SER A 158 -4.09 1.20 2.63
N LEU A 159 -3.67 0.41 3.64
CA LEU A 159 -3.31 -1.00 3.47
C LEU A 159 -4.50 -1.86 3.05
N ALA A 160 -5.69 -1.59 3.61
CA ALA A 160 -6.92 -2.27 3.23
C ALA A 160 -7.29 -2.01 1.76
N LEU A 161 -7.17 -0.74 1.31
CA LEU A 161 -7.38 -0.38 -0.09
C LEU A 161 -6.36 -1.05 -1.02
N GLN A 162 -5.09 -1.12 -0.64
CA GLN A 162 -4.06 -1.86 -1.40
C GLN A 162 -4.44 -3.33 -1.58
N LYS A 163 -4.90 -3.97 -0.51
CA LYS A 163 -5.35 -5.37 -0.57
C LYS A 163 -6.57 -5.54 -1.45
N LEU A 164 -7.55 -4.65 -1.33
CA LEU A 164 -8.75 -4.66 -2.16
C LEU A 164 -8.38 -4.55 -3.64
N VAL A 165 -7.51 -3.60 -3.98
CA VAL A 165 -7.07 -3.42 -5.37
C VAL A 165 -6.30 -4.64 -5.86
N ALA A 166 -5.35 -5.16 -5.10
CA ALA A 166 -4.60 -6.35 -5.49
C ALA A 166 -5.52 -7.58 -5.67
N ALA A 167 -6.51 -7.77 -4.79
CA ALA A 167 -7.46 -8.87 -4.88
C ALA A 167 -8.38 -8.76 -6.11
N ARG A 168 -8.76 -7.54 -6.51
CA ARG A 168 -9.58 -7.29 -7.70
C ARG A 168 -8.79 -7.33 -9.00
N LEU A 169 -7.51 -6.90 -8.97
CA LEU A 169 -6.60 -6.98 -10.10
C LEU A 169 -6.26 -8.43 -10.48
N GLN A 170 -6.11 -9.31 -9.50
CA GLN A 170 -5.69 -10.70 -9.75
C GLN A 170 -6.59 -11.46 -10.75
N PRO A 171 -7.93 -11.51 -10.62
CA PRO A 171 -8.77 -12.19 -11.60
C PRO A 171 -8.70 -11.54 -13.00
N MET A 172 -8.55 -10.22 -13.08
CA MET A 172 -8.40 -9.51 -14.36
C MET A 172 -7.08 -9.87 -15.06
N ILE A 173 -5.99 -9.94 -14.29
CA ILE A 173 -4.68 -10.39 -14.77
C ILE A 173 -4.76 -11.83 -15.28
N ASN A 174 -5.39 -12.72 -14.52
CA ASN A 174 -5.51 -14.13 -14.90
C ASN A 174 -6.33 -14.29 -16.20
N ALA A 175 -7.43 -13.54 -16.36
CA ALA A 175 -8.24 -13.56 -17.57
C ALA A 175 -7.45 -13.17 -18.83
N VAL A 176 -6.47 -12.28 -18.71
CA VAL A 176 -5.59 -11.88 -19.82
C VAL A 176 -4.63 -13.02 -20.18
N GLN A 177 -4.07 -13.73 -19.19
CA GLN A 177 -3.14 -14.83 -19.41
C GLN A 177 -3.75 -16.02 -20.16
N PHE A 178 -5.01 -16.37 -19.86
CA PHE A 178 -5.70 -17.47 -20.57
C PHE A 178 -5.88 -17.20 -22.06
N VAL A 179 -6.10 -15.95 -22.46
CA VAL A 179 -6.29 -15.57 -23.87
C VAL A 179 -4.98 -15.64 -24.67
N GLU A 180 -3.82 -15.45 -24.03
CA GLU A 180 -2.52 -15.64 -24.70
C GLU A 180 -2.11 -17.10 -24.79
N SER A 181 -2.53 -17.98 -23.87
CA SER A 181 -2.18 -19.41 -23.94
C SER A 181 -2.94 -20.22 -24.99
N GLU A 182 -4.07 -19.70 -25.48
CA GLU A 182 -4.88 -20.35 -26.54
C GLU A 182 -4.47 -19.93 -27.97
N LYS A 183 -3.47 -19.06 -28.13
CA LYS A 183 -2.95 -18.61 -29.44
C LYS A 183 -1.57 -19.18 -29.72
#